data_AF-A0A453HPS8-F1
#
_entry.id   AF-A0A453HPS8-F1
#
_cell.length_a   1.000
_cell.length_b   1.000
_cell.length_c   1.000
_cell.angle_alpha   90.00
_cell.angle_beta   90.00
_cell.angle_gamma   90.00
#
_symmetry.space_group_name_H-M   'P 1'
#
loop_
_entity.id
_entity.type
_entity.pdbx_description
1 polymer ?
#
loop_
_entity_poly.entity_id
_entity_poly.type
_entity_poly.pdbx_seq_one_letter_code
_entity_poly.pdbx_strand_id
1 'polypeptide(L)'
;LFNVDSVTAKLLLVYMLDSFVITMSQTLPYSLLCIYFWHSSEVVFIIYDHRNLQEFDGNKLVYFDNGATSQKPSHVMKALDDYYRFYNSNVHRGIHALSAKATDAYESARRKVANFINAADSREIIFTRNATEAINLVAYSWGLSNLKQGDEIILTVAEHHSAIVPWQFVSQKTGAVLKYVGLTKEEVPDIEQLKGLLSSKTKIVVVHHVSNVLGSMLPIEEVVSCANKVGAKVLVDACQSVPHMPVDVQKLGADFLVASSHKASDSCMENLRSCHLWSLS
;
A
#
# COMPACT_ATOMS: atom_id res chain seq x y z
N LEU A 1 -13.08 -4.60 20.47
CA LEU A 1 -12.03 -5.64 20.53
C LEU A 1 -12.34 -6.64 19.41
N PHE A 2 -11.83 -6.39 18.21
CA PHE A 2 -11.92 -7.38 17.12
C PHE A 2 -10.91 -8.48 17.44
N ASN A 3 -11.39 -9.71 17.61
CA ASN A 3 -10.52 -10.87 17.79
C ASN A 3 -10.08 -11.36 16.41
N VAL A 4 -8.80 -11.22 16.08
CA VAL A 4 -8.22 -11.45 14.74
C VAL A 4 -7.89 -12.94 14.51
N ASP A 5 -8.23 -13.83 15.45
CA ASP A 5 -7.83 -15.24 15.44
C ASP A 5 -8.50 -16.12 14.37
N SER A 6 -9.30 -15.59 13.44
CA SER A 6 -9.96 -16.40 12.39
C SER A 6 -9.95 -15.83 10.97
N VAL A 7 -9.29 -14.70 10.72
CA VAL A 7 -9.17 -14.12 9.37
C VAL A 7 -7.72 -13.71 9.13
N THR A 8 -7.03 -14.43 8.25
CA THR A 8 -5.72 -14.03 7.72
C THR A 8 -5.90 -12.76 6.89
N ALA A 9 -5.79 -11.59 7.53
CA ALA A 9 -6.08 -10.30 6.90
C ALA A 9 -4.95 -9.88 5.94
N LYS A 10 -5.06 -10.30 4.68
CA LYS A 10 -4.15 -9.92 3.61
C LYS A 10 -4.53 -8.52 3.09
N LEU A 11 -3.86 -7.50 3.65
CA LEU A 11 -3.85 -6.08 3.26
C LEU A 11 -4.63 -5.11 4.16
N LEU A 12 -3.94 -4.09 4.65
CA LEU A 12 -4.50 -2.92 5.33
C LEU A 12 -4.10 -1.64 4.57
N LEU A 13 -5.06 -1.01 3.88
CA LEU A 13 -4.85 0.17 3.02
C LEU A 13 -5.80 1.32 3.43
N VAL A 14 -5.55 2.54 2.95
CA VAL A 14 -5.52 3.77 3.76
C VAL A 14 -6.58 4.85 3.50
N TYR A 15 -6.70 5.72 4.52
CA TYR A 15 -7.39 6.98 4.88
C TYR A 15 -8.80 7.25 4.38
N MET A 16 -9.71 7.32 5.37
CA MET A 16 -10.89 8.18 5.36
C MET A 16 -10.54 9.58 5.88
N LEU A 17 -10.62 10.59 5.02
CA LEU A 17 -11.33 11.83 5.38
C LEU A 17 -12.79 11.61 4.94
N ASP A 18 -13.52 10.90 5.79
CA ASP A 18 -14.92 10.47 5.65
C ASP A 18 -15.31 9.89 4.27
N SER A 19 -15.38 8.55 4.23
CA SER A 19 -16.09 7.75 3.21
C SER A 19 -15.62 7.91 1.76
N PHE A 20 -14.63 7.13 1.32
CA PHE A 20 -14.20 7.09 -0.09
C PHE A 20 -14.44 5.76 -0.77
N VAL A 21 -15.26 5.80 -1.82
CA VAL A 21 -15.24 4.89 -2.98
C VAL A 21 -15.90 5.51 -4.21
N ILE A 22 -15.26 5.27 -5.34
CA ILE A 22 -15.63 5.57 -6.72
C ILE A 22 -16.83 4.73 -7.24
N THR A 23 -17.83 5.39 -7.83
CA THR A 23 -18.66 4.82 -8.90
C THR A 23 -18.42 5.60 -10.20
N MET A 24 -18.06 4.91 -11.29
CA MET A 24 -18.08 5.48 -12.64
C MET A 24 -19.03 4.62 -13.45
N SER A 25 -20.27 5.09 -13.54
CA SER A 25 -21.21 4.70 -14.58
C SER A 25 -21.19 5.85 -15.59
N GLN A 26 -21.07 5.49 -16.86
CA GLN A 26 -21.20 6.30 -18.08
C GLN A 26 -19.90 6.83 -18.68
N THR A 27 -19.61 6.23 -19.83
CA THR A 27 -18.88 6.73 -20.99
C THR A 27 -19.09 8.23 -21.22
N LEU A 28 -17.99 9.00 -21.25
CA LEU A 28 -17.94 10.27 -21.95
C LEU A 28 -16.68 10.32 -22.85
N PRO A 29 -16.77 10.91 -24.05
CA PRO A 29 -15.73 10.80 -25.07
C PRO A 29 -14.94 12.10 -25.17
N TYR A 30 -13.70 12.17 -24.69
CA TYR A 30 -12.73 13.17 -25.17
C TYR A 30 -11.29 12.61 -25.16
N SER A 31 -10.79 12.48 -26.38
CA SER A 31 -9.39 12.37 -26.85
C SER A 31 -8.48 13.45 -26.24
N LEU A 32 -7.20 13.22 -25.91
CA LEU A 32 -6.14 12.73 -26.80
C LEU A 32 -5.10 11.85 -26.07
N LEU A 33 -4.79 10.75 -26.74
CA LEU A 33 -3.70 9.80 -26.55
C LEU A 33 -2.40 10.38 -27.15
N CYS A 34 -1.27 10.21 -26.47
CA CYS A 34 0.04 10.15 -27.15
C CYS A 34 0.93 9.11 -26.45
N ILE A 35 0.95 7.92 -27.04
CA ILE A 35 1.95 6.88 -26.84
C ILE A 35 3.05 7.14 -27.86
N TYR A 36 4.32 7.16 -27.46
CA TYR A 36 5.44 6.81 -28.35
C TYR A 36 6.49 6.02 -27.58
N PHE A 37 6.82 4.84 -28.11
CA PHE A 37 8.00 4.07 -27.72
C PHE A 37 9.16 4.36 -28.68
N TRP A 38 10.31 4.65 -28.06
CA TRP A 38 11.67 4.29 -28.45
C TRP A 38 12.22 4.76 -29.82
N HIS A 39 12.64 6.04 -29.91
CA HIS A 39 13.98 6.36 -30.47
C HIS A 39 14.52 7.79 -30.22
N SER A 40 14.28 8.39 -29.06
CA SER A 40 14.97 9.63 -28.69
C SER A 40 15.03 9.78 -27.17
N SER A 41 16.16 10.29 -26.68
CA SER A 41 16.48 10.50 -25.27
C SER A 41 15.66 11.62 -24.61
N GLU A 42 14.36 11.69 -24.88
CA GLU A 42 13.46 12.70 -24.31
C GLU A 42 12.60 12.09 -23.21
N VAL A 43 12.83 12.55 -21.98
CA VAL A 43 11.94 12.30 -20.84
C VAL A 43 10.65 13.10 -21.07
N VAL A 44 9.61 12.45 -21.55
CA VAL A 44 8.27 13.06 -21.66
C VAL A 44 7.65 13.11 -20.28
N PHE A 45 7.63 14.29 -19.67
CA PHE A 45 6.80 14.53 -18.49
C PHE A 45 5.34 14.43 -18.92
N ILE A 46 4.64 13.38 -18.49
CA ILE A 46 3.18 13.36 -18.54
C ILE A 46 2.72 14.38 -17.50
N ILE A 47 2.55 15.62 -17.94
CA ILE A 47 1.86 16.67 -17.19
C ILE A 47 0.38 16.28 -17.24
N TYR A 48 -0.03 15.38 -16.35
CA TYR A 48 -1.44 15.20 -16.05
C TYR A 48 -2.03 16.57 -15.72
N ASP A 49 -3.30 16.77 -16.07
CA ASP A 49 -4.19 17.86 -15.67
C ASP A 49 -4.28 17.96 -14.13
N HIS A 50 -3.15 18.29 -13.51
CA HIS A 50 -3.04 18.83 -12.19
C HIS A 50 -3.02 20.32 -12.43
N ARG A 51 -4.20 20.94 -12.32
CA ARG A 51 -4.29 22.37 -12.13
C ARG A 51 -3.28 22.77 -11.07
N ASN A 52 -2.21 23.38 -11.56
CA ASN A 52 -1.24 24.28 -10.93
C ASN A 52 0.09 24.13 -11.68
N LEU A 53 0.10 24.59 -12.94
CA LEU A 53 1.24 25.34 -13.50
C LEU A 53 1.41 26.63 -12.67
N GLN A 54 1.57 26.48 -11.36
CA GLN A 54 1.84 27.59 -10.46
C GLN A 54 3.29 27.96 -10.69
N GLU A 55 3.50 29.25 -10.90
CA GLU A 55 4.83 29.82 -10.85
C GLU A 55 5.16 30.10 -9.39
N PHE A 56 6.29 29.59 -8.93
CA PHE A 56 6.87 29.95 -7.65
C PHE A 56 8.12 30.77 -7.93
N ASP A 57 8.18 31.98 -7.38
CA ASP A 57 9.28 32.93 -7.61
C ASP A 57 9.58 33.17 -9.11
N GLY A 58 8.53 33.20 -9.94
CA GLY A 58 8.63 33.41 -11.39
C GLY A 58 9.10 32.19 -12.20
N ASN A 59 9.23 31.02 -11.58
CA ASN A 59 9.63 29.77 -12.23
C ASN A 59 8.48 28.77 -12.28
N LYS A 60 8.36 28.03 -13.39
CA LYS A 60 7.41 26.91 -13.50
C LYS A 60 7.75 25.83 -12.45
N LEU A 61 6.74 25.39 -11.71
CA LEU A 61 6.89 24.32 -10.72
C LEU A 61 7.38 23.01 -11.37
N VAL A 62 8.44 22.44 -10.80
CA VAL A 62 8.89 21.05 -11.05
C VAL A 62 8.79 20.30 -9.72
N TYR A 63 7.81 19.38 -9.62
CA TYR A 63 7.52 18.68 -8.36
C TYR A 63 8.17 17.29 -8.30
N PHE A 64 9.33 17.19 -7.65
CA PHE A 64 10.09 15.96 -7.43
C PHE A 64 10.04 15.46 -5.97
N ASP A 65 8.87 15.55 -5.34
CA ASP A 65 8.65 15.11 -3.95
C ASP A 65 7.52 14.05 -3.84
N ASN A 66 7.29 13.29 -4.92
CA ASN A 66 6.25 12.26 -4.96
C ASN A 66 6.49 11.10 -3.97
N GLY A 67 7.75 10.88 -3.54
CA GLY A 67 8.08 9.91 -2.50
C GLY A 67 7.47 10.26 -1.13
N ALA A 68 7.19 11.54 -0.87
CA ALA A 68 6.44 12.02 0.28
C ALA A 68 4.93 11.93 0.06
N THR A 69 4.40 12.57 -0.99
CA THR A 69 2.98 12.52 -1.37
C THR A 69 2.77 12.80 -2.86
N SER A 70 1.78 12.16 -3.48
CA SER A 70 1.43 12.41 -4.89
C SER A 70 0.46 13.59 -5.04
N GLN A 71 0.45 14.20 -6.23
CA GLN A 71 -0.61 15.15 -6.63
C GLN A 71 -1.90 14.42 -7.00
N LYS A 72 -3.04 15.12 -6.93
CA LYS A 72 -4.37 14.50 -7.12
C LYS A 72 -4.94 14.84 -8.49
N PRO A 73 -5.29 13.85 -9.33
CA PRO A 73 -5.89 14.13 -10.63
C PRO A 73 -7.32 14.66 -10.46
N SER A 74 -7.81 15.40 -11.46
CA SER A 74 -9.10 16.10 -11.40
C SER A 74 -10.29 15.17 -11.12
N HIS A 75 -10.26 13.93 -11.62
CA HIS A 75 -11.32 12.94 -11.35
C HIS A 75 -11.38 12.48 -9.88
N VAL A 76 -10.24 12.37 -9.18
CA VAL A 76 -10.23 12.05 -7.74
C VAL A 76 -10.88 13.18 -6.93
N MET A 77 -10.53 14.43 -7.26
CA MET A 77 -11.15 15.60 -6.62
C MET A 77 -12.64 15.70 -6.91
N LYS A 78 -13.05 15.43 -8.16
CA LYS A 78 -14.45 15.42 -8.56
C LYS A 78 -15.24 14.34 -7.82
N ALA A 79 -14.71 13.12 -7.69
CA ALA A 79 -15.38 12.05 -6.96
C ALA A 79 -15.66 12.42 -5.49
N LEU A 80 -14.72 13.14 -4.86
CA LEU A 80 -14.91 13.67 -3.51
C LEU A 80 -15.99 14.76 -3.44
N ASP A 81 -15.94 15.72 -4.37
CA ASP A 81 -16.93 16.79 -4.46
C ASP A 81 -18.34 16.23 -4.74
N ASP A 82 -18.46 15.25 -5.63
CA ASP A 82 -19.71 14.56 -5.94
C ASP A 82 -20.30 13.85 -4.70
N TYR A 83 -19.47 13.15 -3.91
CA TYR A 83 -19.91 12.53 -2.65
C TYR A 83 -20.55 13.56 -1.72
N TYR A 84 -19.81 14.63 -1.40
CA TYR A 84 -20.27 15.65 -0.45
C TYR A 84 -21.50 16.43 -0.93
N ARG A 85 -21.59 16.71 -2.23
CA ARG A 85 -22.73 17.46 -2.79
C ARG A 85 -24.00 16.63 -2.93
N PHE A 86 -23.88 15.34 -3.26
CA PHE A 86 -25.04 14.58 -3.73
C PHE A 86 -25.48 13.44 -2.83
N TYR A 87 -24.57 12.79 -2.09
CA TYR A 87 -24.94 11.58 -1.34
C TYR A 87 -24.18 11.33 -0.03
N ASN A 88 -23.56 12.35 0.54
CA ASN A 88 -22.95 12.26 1.86
C ASN A 88 -23.98 11.85 2.92
N SER A 89 -23.65 10.76 3.60
CA SER A 89 -24.37 10.31 4.79
C SER A 89 -23.54 9.26 5.53
N ASN A 90 -23.91 9.00 6.78
CA ASN A 90 -23.29 7.93 7.54
C ASN A 90 -23.60 6.57 6.89
N VAL A 91 -22.64 5.66 6.91
CA VAL A 91 -22.71 4.37 6.22
C VAL A 91 -23.30 3.26 7.10
N HIS A 92 -23.65 2.16 6.46
CA HIS A 92 -24.19 0.91 7.01
C HIS A 92 -25.63 0.99 7.54
N ARG A 93 -25.85 1.44 8.77
CA ARG A 93 -27.11 1.21 9.49
C ARG A 93 -28.23 2.20 9.17
N GLY A 94 -28.06 3.04 8.15
CA GLY A 94 -29.10 3.97 7.73
C GLY A 94 -30.06 3.33 6.72
N ILE A 95 -31.35 3.57 6.93
CA ILE A 95 -32.44 3.00 6.11
C ILE A 95 -32.77 3.92 4.92
N HIS A 96 -32.37 5.20 5.00
CA HIS A 96 -32.73 6.20 4.00
C HIS A 96 -31.80 6.17 2.77
N ALA A 97 -32.31 6.65 1.63
CA ALA A 97 -31.66 6.52 0.32
C ALA A 97 -30.21 7.02 0.27
N LEU A 98 -29.90 8.17 0.91
CA LEU A 98 -28.54 8.70 0.96
C LEU A 98 -27.57 7.77 1.72
N SER A 99 -28.00 7.17 2.83
CA SER A 99 -27.16 6.24 3.60
C SER A 99 -26.94 4.93 2.84
N ALA A 100 -27.98 4.40 2.19
CA ALA A 100 -27.83 3.24 1.32
C ALA A 100 -26.80 3.51 0.19
N LYS A 101 -26.95 4.64 -0.52
CA LYS A 101 -26.02 5.02 -1.60
C LYS A 101 -24.60 5.27 -1.09
N ALA A 102 -24.43 5.92 0.06
CA ALA A 102 -23.12 6.12 0.67
C ALA A 102 -22.46 4.78 1.08
N THR A 103 -23.25 3.82 1.57
CA THR A 103 -22.78 2.48 1.95
C THR A 103 -22.37 1.67 0.73
N ASP A 104 -23.19 1.66 -0.32
CA ASP A 104 -22.90 0.96 -1.57
C ASP A 104 -21.66 1.51 -2.25
N ALA A 105 -21.51 2.84 -2.23
CA ALA A 105 -20.25 3.48 -2.55
C ALA A 105 -19.18 2.93 -1.63
N TYR A 106 -19.20 3.17 -0.32
CA TYR A 106 -18.14 2.75 0.62
C TYR A 106 -17.65 1.29 0.53
N GLU A 107 -18.53 0.33 0.23
CA GLU A 107 -18.13 -1.06 0.04
C GLU A 107 -17.60 -1.37 -1.38
N SER A 108 -17.95 -0.56 -2.38
CA SER A 108 -17.51 -0.75 -3.77
C SER A 108 -15.99 -0.51 -3.98
N ALA A 109 -15.31 0.41 -3.29
CA ALA A 109 -13.86 0.59 -3.36
C ALA A 109 -13.13 -0.12 -2.26
N ARG A 110 -13.82 -0.68 -1.25
CA ARG A 110 -13.25 -1.87 -0.62
C ARG A 110 -13.02 -2.96 -1.66
N ARG A 111 -14.04 -3.25 -2.51
CA ARG A 111 -13.89 -4.21 -3.62
C ARG A 111 -12.88 -3.75 -4.68
N LYS A 112 -12.84 -2.46 -5.04
CA LYS A 112 -11.82 -1.96 -5.99
C LYS A 112 -10.40 -2.08 -5.45
N VAL A 113 -10.16 -1.75 -4.18
CA VAL A 113 -8.85 -1.93 -3.54
C VAL A 113 -8.48 -3.40 -3.51
N ALA A 114 -9.42 -4.29 -3.15
CA ALA A 114 -9.20 -5.74 -3.19
C ALA A 114 -8.80 -6.21 -4.60
N ASN A 115 -9.53 -5.79 -5.63
CA ASN A 115 -9.20 -6.12 -7.01
C ASN A 115 -7.85 -5.51 -7.44
N PHE A 116 -7.56 -4.28 -7.02
CA PHE A 116 -6.35 -3.56 -7.43
C PHE A 116 -5.08 -4.32 -7.05
N ILE A 117 -5.07 -4.92 -5.86
CA ILE A 117 -3.94 -5.70 -5.34
C ILE A 117 -4.12 -7.21 -5.44
N ASN A 118 -5.18 -7.66 -6.14
CA ASN A 118 -5.57 -9.06 -6.29
C ASN A 118 -5.77 -9.81 -4.96
N ALA A 119 -6.44 -9.21 -3.97
CA ALA A 119 -6.90 -9.93 -2.77
C ALA A 119 -8.00 -10.94 -3.10
N ALA A 120 -8.08 -12.02 -2.32
CA ALA A 120 -9.05 -13.09 -2.56
C ALA A 120 -10.47 -12.68 -2.14
N ASP A 121 -10.58 -11.87 -1.08
CA ASP A 121 -11.86 -11.34 -0.59
C ASP A 121 -11.73 -9.87 -0.18
N SER A 122 -12.70 -9.05 -0.58
CA SER A 122 -12.79 -7.66 -0.13
C SER A 122 -12.85 -7.48 1.39
N ARG A 123 -13.31 -8.49 2.14
CA ARG A 123 -13.32 -8.49 3.61
C ARG A 123 -11.91 -8.53 4.22
N GLU A 124 -10.90 -8.90 3.44
CA GLU A 124 -9.50 -8.84 3.85
C GLU A 124 -8.98 -7.39 3.88
N ILE A 125 -9.68 -6.45 3.22
CA ILE A 125 -9.32 -5.03 3.17
C ILE A 125 -9.89 -4.26 4.35
N ILE A 126 -9.02 -3.74 5.20
CA ILE A 126 -9.39 -2.87 6.32
C ILE A 126 -8.91 -1.45 6.02
N PHE A 127 -9.82 -0.48 6.14
CA PHE A 127 -9.51 0.94 6.02
C PHE A 127 -8.97 1.51 7.33
N THR A 128 -7.79 2.10 7.30
CA THR A 128 -7.16 2.87 8.40
C THR A 128 -6.82 4.28 7.94
N ARG A 129 -6.17 5.12 8.75
CA ARG A 129 -5.74 6.48 8.39
C ARG A 129 -4.53 6.55 7.48
N ASN A 130 -3.56 5.67 7.67
CA ASN A 130 -2.32 5.63 6.88
C ASN A 130 -1.63 4.29 7.14
N ALA A 131 -0.59 4.00 6.35
CA ALA A 131 0.14 2.75 6.52
C ALA A 131 0.76 2.67 7.92
N THR A 132 1.08 3.81 8.54
CA THR A 132 1.51 3.87 9.94
C THR A 132 0.44 3.34 10.89
N GLU A 133 -0.80 3.80 10.80
CA GLU A 133 -1.90 3.25 11.62
C GLU A 133 -2.15 1.77 11.31
N ALA A 134 -1.99 1.38 10.04
CA ALA A 134 -2.12 -0.01 9.66
C ALA A 134 -1.08 -0.94 10.30
N ILE A 135 0.19 -0.56 10.27
CA ILE A 135 1.26 -1.30 10.95
C ILE A 135 0.99 -1.33 12.45
N ASN A 136 0.53 -0.23 13.05
CA ASN A 136 0.13 -0.21 14.46
C ASN A 136 -1.03 -1.17 14.74
N LEU A 137 -2.04 -1.26 13.86
CA LEU A 137 -3.13 -2.22 14.03
C LEU A 137 -2.60 -3.66 14.09
N VAL A 138 -1.69 -4.04 13.19
CA VAL A 138 -1.07 -5.37 13.22
C VAL A 138 -0.21 -5.56 14.47
N ALA A 139 0.66 -4.60 14.79
CA ALA A 139 1.55 -4.66 15.94
C ALA A 139 0.77 -4.80 17.27
N TYR A 140 -0.28 -4.00 17.46
CA TYR A 140 -1.08 -4.02 18.69
C TYR A 140 -2.05 -5.19 18.75
N SER A 141 -2.71 -5.54 17.65
CA SER A 141 -3.72 -6.60 17.66
C SER A 141 -3.08 -7.98 17.55
N TRP A 142 -2.27 -8.22 16.53
CA TRP A 142 -1.62 -9.50 16.31
C TRP A 142 -0.35 -9.62 17.15
N GLY A 143 0.52 -8.60 17.13
CA GLY A 143 1.82 -8.66 17.80
C GLY A 143 1.72 -8.88 19.31
N LEU A 144 0.94 -8.07 20.03
CA LEU A 144 0.77 -8.22 21.48
C LEU A 144 0.08 -9.53 21.90
N SER A 145 -0.69 -10.16 21.01
CA SER A 145 -1.42 -11.40 21.30
C SER A 145 -0.61 -12.65 20.99
N ASN A 146 0.35 -12.57 20.06
CA ASN A 146 1.08 -13.73 19.53
C ASN A 146 2.55 -13.79 19.94
N LEU A 147 3.20 -12.65 20.20
CA LEU A 147 4.61 -12.60 20.54
C LEU A 147 4.83 -12.82 22.04
N LYS A 148 5.86 -13.61 22.35
CA LYS A 148 6.28 -13.95 23.71
C LYS A 148 7.74 -13.56 23.93
N GLN A 149 8.17 -13.65 25.19
CA GLN A 149 9.55 -13.36 25.56
C GLN A 149 10.52 -14.26 24.78
N GLY A 150 11.50 -13.64 24.12
CA GLY A 150 12.52 -14.33 23.32
C GLY A 150 12.10 -14.70 21.89
N ASP A 151 10.85 -14.46 21.49
CA ASP A 151 10.45 -14.52 20.07
C ASP A 151 11.16 -13.42 19.27
N GLU A 152 11.37 -13.64 17.98
CA GLU A 152 12.15 -12.75 17.11
C GLU A 152 11.25 -12.06 16.08
N ILE A 153 11.47 -10.75 15.93
CA ILE A 153 10.89 -9.90 14.88
C ILE A 153 12.06 -9.44 13.99
N ILE A 154 12.02 -9.75 12.71
CA ILE A 154 13.08 -9.37 11.76
C ILE A 154 12.64 -8.12 10.98
N LEU A 155 13.51 -7.12 10.91
CA LEU A 155 13.40 -5.91 10.10
C LEU A 155 14.67 -5.71 9.27
N THR A 156 14.65 -4.77 8.31
CA THR A 156 15.89 -4.24 7.72
C THR A 156 16.32 -2.94 8.40
N VAL A 157 17.57 -2.51 8.22
CA VAL A 157 18.02 -1.17 8.65
C VAL A 157 17.46 -0.05 7.76
N ALA A 158 16.86 -0.38 6.62
CA ALA A 158 16.30 0.56 5.66
C ALA A 158 14.78 0.76 5.81
N GLU A 159 14.19 0.26 6.90
CA GLU A 159 12.77 0.43 7.18
C GLU A 159 12.41 1.89 7.46
N HIS A 160 11.25 2.31 6.96
CA HIS A 160 10.66 3.59 7.35
C HIS A 160 10.30 3.57 8.85
N HIS A 161 10.39 4.69 9.54
CA HIS A 161 10.15 4.75 11.00
C HIS A 161 8.78 4.18 11.42
N SER A 162 7.76 4.30 10.58
CA SER A 162 6.43 3.70 10.83
C SER A 162 6.46 2.17 10.92
N ALA A 163 7.42 1.53 10.26
CA ALA A 163 7.64 0.09 10.27
C ALA A 163 8.62 -0.34 11.37
N ILE A 164 9.28 0.58 12.09
CA ILE A 164 10.22 0.27 13.18
C ILE A 164 9.56 0.49 14.55
N VAL A 165 9.06 1.70 14.79
CA VAL A 165 8.63 2.17 16.11
C VAL A 165 7.53 1.29 16.74
N PRO A 166 6.48 0.84 16.01
CA PRO A 166 5.46 -0.02 16.60
C PRO A 166 6.02 -1.35 17.12
N TRP A 167 6.99 -1.93 16.41
CA TRP A 167 7.61 -3.19 16.81
C TRP A 167 8.61 -3.02 17.95
N GLN A 168 9.24 -1.85 18.10
CA GLN A 168 9.97 -1.51 19.32
C GLN A 168 9.06 -1.50 20.55
N PHE A 169 7.88 -0.89 20.46
CA PHE A 169 6.91 -0.91 21.55
C PHE A 169 6.41 -2.33 21.88
N VAL A 170 6.12 -3.13 20.85
CA VAL A 170 5.72 -4.53 21.04
C VAL A 170 6.84 -5.35 21.69
N SER A 171 8.09 -5.18 21.23
CA SER A 171 9.27 -5.81 21.82
C SER A 171 9.42 -5.46 23.31
N GLN A 172 9.29 -4.18 23.67
CA GLN A 172 9.35 -3.73 25.07
C GLN A 172 8.25 -4.34 25.95
N LYS A 173 7.04 -4.54 25.41
CA LYS A 173 5.91 -5.09 26.17
C LYS A 173 5.92 -6.62 26.29
N THR A 174 6.41 -7.31 25.27
CA THR A 174 6.33 -8.79 25.17
C THR A 174 7.64 -9.48 25.54
N GLY A 175 8.76 -8.75 25.53
CA GLY A 175 10.10 -9.31 25.64
C GLY A 175 10.59 -9.98 24.35
N ALA A 176 9.90 -9.79 23.23
CA ALA A 176 10.40 -10.19 21.91
C ALA A 176 11.64 -9.39 21.52
N VAL A 177 12.49 -9.95 20.67
CA VAL A 177 13.78 -9.37 20.26
C VAL A 177 13.70 -8.89 18.82
N LEU A 178 14.10 -7.64 18.58
CA LEU A 178 14.26 -7.11 17.23
C LEU A 178 15.61 -7.56 16.64
N LYS A 179 15.58 -8.07 15.41
CA LYS A 179 16.75 -8.40 14.61
C LYS A 179 16.75 -7.52 13.36
N TYR A 180 17.89 -6.96 13.02
CA TYR A 180 18.03 -6.07 11.87
C TYR A 180 18.94 -6.68 10.81
N VAL A 181 18.45 -6.72 9.59
CA VAL A 181 19.19 -7.06 8.37
C VAL A 181 19.92 -5.80 7.90
N GLY A 182 21.24 -5.90 7.76
CA GLY A 182 22.11 -4.85 7.24
C GLY A 182 22.02 -4.71 5.72
N LEU A 183 22.85 -3.82 5.19
CA LEU A 183 22.96 -3.59 3.75
C LEU A 183 24.20 -4.31 3.18
N THR A 184 24.12 -4.72 1.92
CA THR A 184 25.27 -5.16 1.13
C THR A 184 26.15 -3.97 0.73
N LYS A 185 27.24 -4.23 -0.02
CA LYS A 185 28.11 -3.18 -0.56
C LYS A 185 27.42 -2.29 -1.59
N GLU A 186 26.35 -2.78 -2.19
CA GLU A 186 25.51 -2.10 -3.17
C GLU A 186 24.37 -1.32 -2.49
N GLU A 187 24.41 -1.18 -1.16
CA GLU A 187 23.44 -0.43 -0.36
C GLU A 187 22.00 -0.96 -0.50
N VAL A 188 21.84 -2.28 -0.67
CA VAL A 188 20.54 -2.97 -0.64
C VAL A 188 20.47 -3.93 0.55
N PRO A 189 19.29 -4.20 1.15
CA PRO A 189 19.22 -5.15 2.26
C PRO A 189 19.73 -6.55 1.88
N ASP A 190 20.56 -7.13 2.75
CA ASP A 190 21.20 -8.43 2.50
C ASP A 190 20.20 -9.58 2.74
N ILE A 191 19.67 -10.13 1.63
CA ILE A 191 18.70 -11.24 1.66
C ILE A 191 19.33 -12.52 2.20
N GLU A 192 20.62 -12.77 1.98
CA GLU A 192 21.28 -13.95 2.53
C GLU A 192 21.44 -13.82 4.05
N GLN A 193 21.75 -12.62 4.54
CA GLN A 193 21.71 -12.34 5.98
C GLN A 193 20.29 -12.52 6.56
N LEU A 194 19.25 -12.04 5.86
CA LEU A 194 17.87 -12.25 6.28
C LEU A 194 17.56 -13.74 6.43
N LYS A 195 17.91 -14.55 5.43
CA LYS A 195 17.74 -16.01 5.46
C LYS A 195 18.49 -16.65 6.63
N GLY A 196 19.72 -16.21 6.90
CA GLY A 196 20.52 -16.69 8.03
C GLY A 196 19.98 -16.31 9.41
N LEU A 197 19.19 -15.24 9.50
CA LEU A 197 18.52 -14.82 10.75
C LEU A 197 17.22 -15.58 11.02
N LEU A 198 16.61 -16.21 10.02
CA LEU A 198 15.37 -16.98 10.20
C LEU A 198 15.62 -18.19 11.09
N SER A 199 14.80 -18.32 12.13
CA SER A 199 14.87 -19.41 13.09
C SER A 199 13.48 -19.84 13.53
N SER A 200 13.37 -20.92 14.31
CA SER A 200 12.10 -21.33 14.92
C SER A 200 11.53 -20.32 15.93
N LYS A 201 12.36 -19.34 16.35
CA LYS A 201 11.94 -18.21 17.20
C LYS A 201 11.39 -17.04 16.39
N THR A 202 11.65 -16.98 15.08
CA THR A 202 11.10 -15.93 14.23
C THR A 202 9.59 -16.07 14.14
N LYS A 203 8.86 -15.02 14.52
CA LYS A 203 7.40 -14.99 14.46
C LYS A 203 6.87 -14.06 13.39
N ILE A 204 7.60 -12.98 13.10
CA ILE A 204 7.24 -12.08 12.02
C ILE A 204 8.46 -11.43 11.38
N VAL A 205 8.40 -11.29 10.06
CA VAL A 205 9.32 -10.52 9.23
C VAL A 205 8.57 -9.28 8.74
N VAL A 206 9.13 -8.09 8.97
CA VAL A 206 8.53 -6.80 8.64
C VAL A 206 9.49 -6.07 7.73
N VAL A 207 9.13 -5.95 6.45
CA VAL A 207 10.02 -5.41 5.42
C VAL A 207 9.28 -4.54 4.42
N HIS A 208 9.97 -3.56 3.86
CA HIS A 208 9.47 -2.80 2.73
C HIS A 208 9.47 -3.62 1.44
N HIS A 209 8.50 -3.40 0.56
CA HIS A 209 8.55 -3.91 -0.81
C HIS A 209 9.54 -3.10 -1.65
N VAL A 210 9.47 -1.77 -1.54
CA VAL A 210 10.39 -0.81 -2.17
C VAL A 210 10.79 0.24 -1.13
N SER A 211 12.08 0.51 -0.98
CA SER A 211 12.58 1.51 -0.04
C SER A 211 12.24 2.93 -0.52
N ASN A 212 11.72 3.77 0.37
CA ASN A 212 11.44 5.18 0.06
C ASN A 212 12.70 6.05 -0.01
N VAL A 213 13.84 5.55 0.44
CA VAL A 213 15.13 6.27 0.42
C VAL A 213 16.04 5.70 -0.66
N LEU A 214 16.25 4.38 -0.63
CA LEU A 214 17.21 3.71 -1.51
C LEU A 214 16.62 3.41 -2.90
N GLY A 215 15.29 3.37 -3.03
CA GLY A 215 14.61 2.92 -4.25
C GLY A 215 14.79 1.43 -4.58
N SER A 216 15.54 0.69 -3.74
CA SER A 216 15.75 -0.74 -3.89
C SER A 216 14.48 -1.54 -3.57
N MET A 217 14.33 -2.66 -4.28
CA MET A 217 13.17 -3.55 -4.18
C MET A 217 13.61 -4.89 -3.58
N LEU A 218 12.85 -5.41 -2.60
CA LEU A 218 13.10 -6.73 -2.03
C LEU A 218 12.36 -7.83 -2.80
N PRO A 219 12.95 -9.03 -2.95
CA PRO A 219 12.29 -10.19 -3.54
C PRO A 219 11.26 -10.79 -2.56
N ILE A 220 10.10 -10.13 -2.42
CA ILE A 220 9.10 -10.47 -1.39
C ILE A 220 8.60 -11.92 -1.50
N GLU A 221 8.39 -12.46 -2.71
CA GLU A 221 7.98 -13.87 -2.90
C GLU A 221 8.98 -14.85 -2.25
N GLU A 222 10.28 -14.56 -2.37
CA GLU A 222 11.35 -15.36 -1.78
C GLU A 222 11.39 -15.19 -0.25
N VAL A 223 11.27 -13.95 0.24
CA VAL A 223 11.23 -13.65 1.68
C VAL A 223 10.07 -14.39 2.34
N VAL A 224 8.88 -14.35 1.75
CA VAL A 224 7.69 -15.06 2.22
C VAL A 224 7.90 -16.57 2.20
N SER A 225 8.45 -17.12 1.12
CA SER A 225 8.76 -18.55 1.03
C SER A 225 9.70 -19.01 2.14
N CYS A 226 10.76 -18.23 2.43
CA CYS A 226 11.70 -18.53 3.50
C CYS A 226 11.08 -18.37 4.90
N ALA A 227 10.31 -17.31 5.15
CA ALA A 227 9.64 -17.07 6.43
C ALA A 227 8.61 -18.18 6.75
N ASN A 228 7.84 -18.61 5.74
CA ASN A 228 6.85 -19.68 5.90
C ASN A 228 7.48 -21.01 6.32
N LYS A 229 8.71 -21.32 5.90
CA LYS A 229 9.41 -22.56 6.31
C LYS A 229 9.68 -22.64 7.81
N VAL A 230 9.77 -21.50 8.49
CA VAL A 230 9.93 -21.43 9.96
C VAL A 230 8.63 -21.07 10.68
N GLY A 231 7.51 -20.95 9.96
CA GLY A 231 6.21 -20.58 10.50
C GLY A 231 6.05 -19.10 10.86
N ALA A 232 6.95 -18.24 10.38
CA ALA A 232 6.88 -16.80 10.59
C ALA A 232 5.88 -16.14 9.63
N LYS A 233 5.23 -15.08 10.11
CA LYS A 233 4.37 -14.22 9.29
C LYS A 233 5.18 -13.16 8.56
N VAL A 234 4.65 -12.61 7.47
CA VAL A 234 5.29 -11.51 6.75
C VAL A 234 4.37 -10.30 6.63
N LEU A 235 4.84 -9.15 7.14
CA LEU A 235 4.25 -7.84 6.90
C LEU A 235 5.08 -7.10 5.85
N VAL A 236 4.42 -6.70 4.76
CA VAL A 236 5.04 -5.96 3.66
C VAL A 236 4.60 -4.49 3.68
N ASP A 237 5.53 -3.56 3.89
CA ASP A 237 5.30 -2.14 3.64
C ASP A 237 5.43 -1.84 2.14
N ALA A 238 4.29 -1.72 1.47
CA ALA A 238 4.19 -1.53 0.03
C ALA A 238 3.85 -0.09 -0.35
N CYS A 239 4.10 0.88 0.53
CA CYS A 239 3.80 2.29 0.28
C CYS A 239 4.46 2.86 -0.98
N GLN A 240 5.59 2.30 -1.42
CA GLN A 240 6.32 2.72 -2.62
C GLN A 240 6.21 1.74 -3.80
N SER A 241 5.54 0.60 -3.64
CA SER A 241 5.30 -0.33 -4.77
C SER A 241 3.88 -0.22 -5.29
N VAL A 242 2.87 -0.20 -4.40
CA VAL A 242 1.45 -0.04 -4.77
C VAL A 242 1.21 1.15 -5.72
N PRO A 243 1.86 2.33 -5.54
CA PRO A 243 1.69 3.44 -6.48
C PRO A 243 2.44 3.31 -7.82
N HIS A 244 3.35 2.36 -7.98
CA HIS A 244 4.35 2.37 -9.05
C HIS A 244 4.43 1.08 -9.87
N MET A 245 3.85 -0.02 -9.39
CA MET A 245 3.87 -1.32 -10.06
C MET A 245 2.63 -2.15 -9.69
N PRO A 246 2.25 -3.14 -10.52
CA PRO A 246 1.22 -4.09 -10.14
C PRO A 246 1.65 -4.86 -8.89
N VAL A 247 0.75 -5.01 -7.93
CA VAL A 247 0.96 -5.79 -6.72
C VAL A 247 -0.07 -6.90 -6.71
N ASP A 248 0.37 -8.14 -6.60
CA ASP A 248 -0.49 -9.31 -6.49
C ASP A 248 -0.23 -9.99 -5.14
N VAL A 249 -1.09 -9.75 -4.15
CA VAL A 249 -0.88 -10.29 -2.80
C VAL A 249 -1.02 -11.80 -2.73
N GLN A 250 -1.78 -12.42 -3.64
CA GLN A 250 -1.92 -13.87 -3.71
C GLN A 250 -0.62 -14.49 -4.22
N LYS A 251 0.00 -13.88 -5.23
CA LYS A 251 1.32 -14.30 -5.74
C LYS A 251 2.42 -14.05 -4.72
N LEU A 252 2.45 -12.87 -4.10
CA LEU A 252 3.44 -12.52 -3.08
C LEU A 252 3.37 -13.45 -1.87
N GLY A 253 2.16 -13.91 -1.52
CA GLY A 253 1.92 -14.78 -0.37
C GLY A 253 2.06 -14.09 0.99
N ALA A 254 2.16 -12.76 1.01
CA ALA A 254 2.28 -11.98 2.24
C ALA A 254 1.06 -12.18 3.16
N ASP A 255 1.29 -12.25 4.47
CA ASP A 255 0.20 -12.34 5.46
C ASP A 255 -0.45 -10.98 5.69
N PHE A 256 0.35 -9.91 5.72
CA PHE A 256 -0.10 -8.53 5.81
C PHE A 256 0.63 -7.70 4.75
N LEU A 257 -0.09 -6.78 4.11
CA LEU A 257 0.51 -5.76 3.25
C LEU A 257 -0.08 -4.41 3.65
N VAL A 258 0.68 -3.32 3.56
CA VAL A 258 0.18 -1.98 3.90
C VAL A 258 0.58 -0.99 2.83
N ALA A 259 -0.28 0.00 2.53
CA ALA A 259 0.08 1.10 1.63
C ALA A 259 -0.76 2.34 1.91
N SER A 260 -0.32 3.52 1.45
CA SER A 260 -0.98 4.80 1.74
C SER A 260 -1.65 5.42 0.51
N SER A 261 -2.95 5.76 0.62
CA SER A 261 -3.74 6.38 -0.47
C SER A 261 -3.12 7.69 -0.97
N HIS A 262 -2.59 8.54 -0.08
CA HIS A 262 -2.01 9.81 -0.50
C HIS A 262 -0.74 9.69 -1.35
N LYS A 263 -0.14 8.49 -1.45
CA LYS A 263 0.97 8.20 -2.37
C LYS A 263 0.50 7.56 -3.68
N ALA A 264 -0.66 6.91 -3.69
CA ALA A 264 -1.28 6.31 -4.86
C ALA A 264 -2.26 7.27 -5.53
N SER A 265 -1.81 8.04 -6.52
CA SER A 265 -2.73 8.77 -7.42
C SER A 265 -3.26 7.82 -8.49
N ASP A 266 -4.58 7.85 -8.73
CA ASP A 266 -5.34 6.93 -9.60
C ASP A 266 -4.78 6.75 -11.02
N SER A 267 -3.93 7.66 -11.52
CA SER A 267 -3.32 7.53 -12.85
C SER A 267 -2.40 6.31 -13.00
N CYS A 268 -1.88 5.76 -11.90
CA CYS A 268 -1.20 4.46 -11.91
C CYS A 268 -2.17 3.28 -11.83
N MET A 269 -3.39 3.46 -11.30
CA MET A 269 -4.31 2.34 -11.05
C MET A 269 -5.10 1.89 -12.29
N GLU A 270 -5.39 2.80 -13.23
CA GLU A 270 -6.05 2.43 -14.50
C GLU A 270 -5.08 1.86 -15.56
N ASN A 271 -3.83 2.31 -15.59
CA ASN A 271 -2.88 1.96 -16.67
C ASN A 271 -2.07 0.69 -16.44
N LEU A 272 -1.98 0.19 -15.21
CA LEU A 272 -1.19 -1.02 -14.93
C LEU A 272 -1.84 -2.32 -15.47
N ARG A 273 -3.15 -2.30 -15.75
CA ARG A 273 -3.85 -3.44 -16.39
C ARG A 273 -3.91 -3.36 -17.92
N SER A 274 -3.76 -2.18 -18.52
CA SER A 274 -3.73 -2.03 -19.98
C SER A 274 -2.37 -2.38 -20.60
N CYS A 275 -1.30 -2.54 -19.79
CA CYS A 275 0.01 -3.00 -20.24
C CYS A 275 0.13 -4.53 -20.52
N HIS A 276 -0.99 -5.28 -20.56
CA HIS A 276 -1.02 -6.72 -20.94
C HIS A 276 -1.36 -6.99 -22.41
N LEU A 277 -1.06 -6.03 -23.29
CA LEU A 277 -0.94 -6.23 -24.73
C LEU A 277 0.49 -5.78 -25.03
N TRP A 278 1.51 -6.63 -25.16
CA TRP A 278 1.76 -7.47 -26.31
C TRP A 278 2.82 -8.52 -25.92
N SER A 279 2.44 -9.78 -25.84
CA SER A 279 3.40 -10.89 -25.97
C SER A 279 2.69 -12.08 -26.61
N LEU A 280 2.46 -12.00 -27.92
CA LEU A 280 2.08 -13.14 -28.78
C LEU A 280 2.31 -12.76 -30.25
N SER A 281 3.57 -12.84 -30.68
CA SER A 281 4.06 -13.27 -32.01
C SER A 281 5.56 -13.02 -32.09
#